data_AF-A0A3P1CJ52-F1
#
_entry.id   AF-A0A3P1CJ52-F1
#
_cell.length_a   1.000
_cell.length_b   1.000
_cell.length_c   1.000
_cell.angle_alpha   90.00
_cell.angle_beta   90.00
_cell.angle_gamma   90.00
#
_symmetry.space_group_name_H-M   'P 1'
#
loop_
_entity.id
_entity.type
_entity.pdbx_description
1 polymer ?
#
loop_
_entity_poly.entity_id
_entity_poly.type
_entity_poly.pdbx_seq_one_letter_code
_entity_poly.pdbx_strand_id
1 'polypeptide(L)' 'MLIGTQKINYALHGVQEYWIVDVEHETVEQYLLDGNAFELSQKLKDGSLESEVISGFRVAIREIFSQP' A
#
# COMPACT_ATOMS: atom_id res chain seq x y z
N MET A 1 -2.13 -11.12 13.68
CA MET A 1 -2.58 -10.09 14.64
C MET A 1 -1.64 -8.87 14.76
N LEU A 2 -0.42 -8.88 14.20
CA LEU A 2 0.54 -7.77 14.39
C LEU A 2 0.36 -6.59 13.41
N ILE A 3 -0.19 -6.84 12.22
CA ILE A 3 -0.30 -5.83 11.16
C ILE A 3 -1.34 -4.74 11.51
N GLY A 4 -2.38 -5.09 12.25
CA GLY A 4 -3.41 -4.13 12.68
C GLY A 4 -2.85 -3.02 13.58
N THR A 5 -1.91 -3.35 14.48
CA THR A 5 -1.34 -2.38 15.42
C THR A 5 -0.44 -1.36 14.72
N GLN A 6 0.38 -1.81 13.77
CA GLN A 6 1.24 -0.92 12.98
C GLN A 6 0.40 0.02 12.10
N LYS A 7 -0.60 -0.53 11.42
CA LYS A 7 -1.53 0.24 10.57
C LYS A 7 -2.21 1.36 11.35
N ILE A 8 -2.70 1.09 12.57
CA ILE A 8 -3.32 2.11 13.43
C ILE A 8 -2.30 3.17 13.85
N ASN A 9 -1.09 2.77 14.25
CA ASN A 9 -0.08 3.72 14.69
C ASN A 9 0.30 4.70 13.57
N TYR A 10 0.54 4.20 12.36
CA TYR A 10 0.84 5.06 11.20
C TYR A 10 -0.30 6.00 10.84
N ALA A 11 -1.56 5.54 10.94
CA ALA A 11 -2.71 6.41 10.71
C ALA A 11 -2.79 7.55 11.73
N LEU A 12 -2.58 7.23 13.02
CA LEU A 12 -2.57 8.23 14.09
C LEU A 12 -1.40 9.21 14.00
N HIS A 13 -0.30 8.82 13.34
CA HIS A 13 0.84 9.70 13.07
C HIS A 13 0.76 10.45 11.73
N GLY A 14 -0.37 10.34 11.00
CA GLY A 14 -0.61 11.13 9.79
C GLY A 14 0.15 10.66 8.56
N VAL A 15 0.53 9.38 8.49
CA VAL A 15 1.05 8.79 7.26
C VAL A 15 -0.06 8.79 6.22
N GLN A 16 0.09 9.55 5.14
CA GLN A 16 -0.98 9.80 4.17
C GLN A 16 -1.29 8.58 3.28
N GLU A 17 -0.31 7.70 3.08
CA GLU A 17 -0.42 6.55 2.19
C GLU A 17 0.40 5.38 2.76
N TYR A 18 -0.18 4.18 2.72
CA TYR A 18 0.41 2.97 3.29
C TYR A 18 0.17 1.77 2.39
N TRP A 19 1.24 1.09 1.96
CA TRP A 19 1.16 -0.06 1.06
C TRP A 19 1.46 -1.35 1.82
N ILE A 20 0.64 -2.38 1.62
CA ILE A 20 0.88 -3.74 2.10
C ILE A 20 1.22 -4.60 0.90
N VAL A 21 2.41 -5.20 0.91
CA VAL A 21 2.85 -6.18 -0.08
C VAL A 21 2.66 -7.58 0.50
N ASP A 22 1.75 -8.35 -0.10
CA ASP A 22 1.55 -9.76 0.20
C ASP A 22 2.31 -10.60 -0.84
N VAL A 23 3.47 -11.11 -0.42
CA VAL A 23 4.39 -11.88 -1.27
C VAL A 23 3.85 -13.28 -1.57
N GLU A 24 3.06 -13.88 -0.67
CA GLU A 24 2.51 -15.22 -0.88
C GLU A 24 1.43 -15.22 -1.96
N HIS A 25 0.61 -14.16 -2.01
CA HIS A 25 -0.47 -14.02 -2.98
C HIS A 25 -0.13 -13.11 -4.17
N GLU A 26 1.09 -12.57 -4.19
CA GLU A 26 1.59 -11.60 -5.17
C GLU A 26 0.60 -10.43 -5.36
N THR A 27 0.17 -9.83 -4.25
CA THR A 27 -0.75 -8.69 -4.27
C THR A 27 -0.16 -7.49 -3.55
N VAL A 28 -0.51 -6.29 -4.01
CA VAL A 28 -0.24 -5.05 -3.30
C VAL A 28 -1.55 -4.35 -2.98
N GLU A 29 -1.72 -3.97 -1.73
CA GLU A 29 -2.84 -3.16 -1.24
C GLU A 29 -2.36 -1.74 -0.96
N GLN A 30 -3.00 -0.74 -1.57
CA GLN A 30 -2.81 0.66 -1.26
C GLN A 30 -3.89 1.11 -0.29
N TYR A 31 -3.47 1.71 0.82
CA TYR A 31 -4.34 2.38 1.76
C TYR A 31 -4.05 3.88 1.79
N LEU A 32 -5.10 4.69 1.84
CA LEU A 32 -5.01 6.14 1.98
C LEU A 32 -5.57 6.55 3.33
N LEU A 33 -4.95 7.57 3.93
CA LEU A 33 -5.44 8.11 5.19
C LEU A 33 -6.72 8.91 4.94
N ASP A 34 -7.80 8.51 5.61
CA ASP A 34 -9.02 9.30 5.75
C ASP A 34 -9.26 9.61 7.23
N GLY A 35 -9.11 10.88 7.58
CA GLY A 35 -9.09 11.33 8.97
C GLY A 35 -7.96 10.66 9.76
N ASN A 36 -8.31 9.70 10.62
CA ASN A 36 -7.39 8.99 11.51
C ASN A 36 -7.33 7.47 11.21
N ALA A 37 -7.86 7.03 10.07
CA ALA A 37 -7.90 5.63 9.70
C ALA A 37 -7.53 5.44 8.23
N PHE A 38 -6.96 4.27 7.94
CA PHE A 38 -6.60 3.90 6.58
C PHE A 38 -7.72 3.17 5.88
N GLU A 39 -8.18 3.71 4.75
CA GLU A 39 -9.14 3.09 3.85
C GLU A 39 -8.44 2.37 2.69
N LEU A 40 -8.95 1.21 2.29
CA LEU A 40 -8.40 0.47 1.15
C LEU A 40 -8.79 1.22 -0.14
N SER A 41 -7.79 1.80 -0.80
CA SER A 41 -7.97 2.46 -2.10
C SER A 41 -7.97 1.43 -3.21
N GLN A 42 -6.97 0.55 -3.23
CA GLN A 42 -6.76 -0.42 -4.32
C GLN A 42 -6.13 -1.71 -3.81
N LYS A 43 -6.48 -2.84 -4.44
CA LYS A 43 -5.79 -4.12 -4.28
C LYS A 43 -5.53 -4.71 -5.65
N LEU A 44 -4.26 -4.80 -6.02
CA LEU A 44 -3.83 -5.18 -7.37
C LEU A 44 -2.95 -6.44 -7.34
N LYS A 45 -3.14 -7.29 -8.35
CA LYS A 45 -2.27 -8.44 -8.68
C LYS A 45 -1.39 -8.17 -9.89
N ASP A 46 -1.81 -7.25 -10.75
CA ASP A 46 -1.10 -6.84 -11.95
C ASP A 46 -1.43 -5.38 -12.30
N GLY A 47 -0.89 -4.90 -13.42
CA GLY A 47 -0.97 -3.51 -13.82
C GLY A 47 0.05 -2.62 -13.09
N SER A 48 -0.30 -1.36 -12.91
CA SER A 48 0.56 -0.36 -12.28
C SER A 48 -0.16 0.31 -11.12
N LEU A 49 0.56 0.47 -10.01
CA LEU A 49 0.11 1.24 -8.85
C LEU A 49 0.85 2.58 -8.81
N GLU A 50 0.10 3.66 -8.66
CA GLU A 50 0.63 5.03 -8.56
C GLU A 50 0.42 5.56 -7.14
N SER A 51 1.39 6.31 -6.64
CA SER A 51 1.29 6.97 -5.34
C SER A 51 0.45 8.23 -5.44
N GLU A 52 -0.48 8.39 -4.51
CA GLU A 52 -1.30 9.61 -4.38
C GLU A 52 -0.53 10.74 -3.66
N VAL A 53 0.54 10.39 -2.92
CA VAL A 53 1.35 11.35 -2.14
C VAL A 53 2.60 11.78 -2.89
N ILE A 54 3.25 10.87 -3.60
CA ILE A 54 4.49 11.10 -4.34
C ILE A 54 4.16 11.21 -5.83
N SER A 55 3.92 12.44 -6.28
CA SER A 55 3.56 12.72 -7.68
C SER A 55 4.57 12.11 -8.67
N GLY A 56 4.05 11.36 -9.65
CA GLY A 56 4.83 10.71 -10.68
C GLY A 56 5.50 9.39 -10.26
N PHE A 57 5.38 8.97 -8.99
CA PHE A 57 5.85 7.67 -8.56
C PHE A 57 4.83 6.59 -8.92
N ARG A 58 5.27 5.63 -9.74
CA ARG A 58 4.46 4.50 -10.19
C ARG A 58 5.33 3.25 -10.25
N VAL A 59 4.75 2.12 -9.89
CA VAL A 59 5.41 0.81 -9.93
C VAL A 59 4.53 -0.18 -10.67
N ALA A 60 5.11 -0.99 -11.56
CA ALA A 60 4.41 -2.12 -12.14
C ALA A 60 4.37 -3.26 -11.12
N ILE A 61 3.19 -3.78 -10.81
CA ILE A 61 3.01 -4.76 -9.71
C ILE A 61 3.87 -6.01 -9.93
N ARG A 62 3.99 -6.48 -11.18
CA ARG A 62 4.79 -7.65 -11.51
C ARG A 62 6.30 -7.48 -11.25
N GLU A 63 6.81 -6.25 -11.33
CA GLU A 63 8.23 -5.96 -11.09
C GLU A 63 8.59 -6.04 -9.60
N ILE A 64 7.60 -5.91 -8.69
CA ILE A 64 7.82 -6.03 -7.25
C ILE A 64 8.20 -7.47 -6.87
N PHE A 65 7.65 -8.46 -7.59
CA PHE A 65 7.83 -9.88 -7.29
C PHE A 65 8.85 -10.57 -8.21
N SER A 66 9.29 -9.91 -9.29
CA SER A 66 10.31 -10.46 -10.18
C SER A 66 11.67 -10.53 -9.47
N GLN A 67 12.30 -11.70 -9.48
CA GLN A 67 13.72 -11.85 -9.13
C GLN A 67 14.58 -11.56 -10.38
N PRO A 68 15.81 -11.02 -10.21
CA PRO A 68 16.76 -10.83 -11.32
C PRO A 68 17.23 -12.15 -11.94
#